data_AF-A0A9R0I5I4-F1
#
_entry.id   AF-A0A9R0I5I4-F1
#
_cell.length_a   1.000
_cell.length_b   1.000
_cell.length_c   1.000
_cell.angle_alpha   90.00
_cell.angle_beta   90.00
_cell.angle_gamma   90.00
#
_symmetry.space_group_name_H-M   'P 1'
#
loop_
_entity.id
_entity.type
_entity.pdbx_description
1 polymer ?
#
loop_
_entity_poly.entity_id
_entity_poly.type
_entity_poly.pdbx_seq_one_letter_code
_entity_poly.pdbx_strand_id
1 'polypeptide(L)'
;MKREKQVEELDIISNLPDHVIAHIISFLPTAEAIRTSIFSSRWKYLWKGITSIRIEGRESNPDRFANLVEHVLDNCKSTNFLSVELSCPDKIGLSRINAWISAALSCEIEKLVLYFHKYFLDRSKPPLPECVLDCSTLIVLKLDSYFDLRIPESLVCFPHLKSLDFNVILPSQDRVMHQLFSYCSVLEELSLSGLLDSGKVRKINICIPTLKKLRLCLEYSKEGEYDVLIDTPNLEYLYIQDDSFSRFVVKNLSRLHHVEIMYEAVCIESVEPKHINSLLELLKGIAATDVMTLHFPTSSVLGLALSHTWPTFSNLRMLEINLTDETGWTCFPRVLHSAPNLKVLIVDLTTMNWDLDEREPCMWTPPDSVPICLLENLQIIGVKRYVGFDDEFHALEYLLENAQVLERMMIDPYPPKESVNELLMCPRAPGTCNVEFYKKIFFKTSPKITVWGI
;
A
#
# COMPACT_ATOMS: atom_id res chain seq x y z
N MET A 1 4.24 20.70 66.96
CA MET A 1 3.95 20.88 65.52
C MET A 1 5.08 20.21 64.75
N LYS A 2 4.90 18.94 64.36
CA LYS A 2 5.91 18.16 63.63
C LYS A 2 5.92 18.63 62.17
N ARG A 3 7.09 18.97 61.63
CA ARG A 3 7.29 19.18 60.18
C ARG A 3 7.19 17.81 59.50
N GLU A 4 6.18 17.64 58.66
CA GLU A 4 6.15 16.52 57.72
C GLU A 4 7.24 16.76 56.66
N LYS A 5 8.09 15.74 56.47
CA LYS A 5 9.07 15.68 55.39
C LYS A 5 8.32 15.57 54.07
N GLN A 6 8.53 16.53 53.16
CA GLN A 6 8.24 16.31 51.75
C GLN A 6 9.07 15.11 51.27
N VAL A 7 8.38 14.11 50.72
CA VAL A 7 9.02 13.03 49.97
C VAL A 7 9.53 13.66 48.69
N GLU A 8 10.86 13.73 48.51
CA GLU A 8 11.45 14.02 47.20
C GLU A 8 10.95 12.93 46.24
N GLU A 9 10.15 13.31 45.24
CA GLU A 9 9.92 12.47 44.07
C GLU A 9 11.28 12.22 43.42
N LEU A 10 11.83 11.02 43.66
CA LEU A 10 13.09 10.60 43.07
C LEU A 10 12.95 10.68 41.55
N ASP A 11 13.78 11.50 40.90
CA ASP A 11 13.89 11.53 39.45
C ASP A 11 14.57 10.24 38.98
N ILE A 12 13.75 9.20 38.79
CA ILE A 12 14.19 7.86 38.40
C ILE A 12 14.89 7.91 37.04
N ILE A 13 14.40 8.76 36.12
CA ILE A 13 14.89 8.81 34.74
C ILE A 13 16.29 9.44 34.69
N SER A 14 16.54 10.52 35.43
CA SER A 14 17.87 11.12 35.53
C SER A 14 18.89 10.22 36.23
N ASN A 15 18.46 9.20 36.98
CA ASN A 15 19.35 8.23 37.63
C ASN A 15 19.73 7.04 36.73
N LEU A 16 19.09 6.88 35.56
CA LEU A 16 19.44 5.81 34.63
C LEU A 16 20.81 6.04 33.99
N PRO A 17 21.57 4.98 33.63
CA PRO A 17 22.79 5.11 32.85
C PRO A 17 22.56 5.72 31.45
N ASP A 18 23.57 6.38 30.88
CA ASP A 18 23.48 7.06 29.58
C ASP A 18 23.01 6.14 28.45
N HIS A 19 23.46 4.89 28.43
CA HIS A 19 23.06 3.92 27.40
C HIS A 19 21.56 3.55 27.48
N VAL A 20 20.98 3.53 28.68
CA VAL A 20 19.55 3.27 28.87
C VAL A 20 18.74 4.48 28.43
N ILE A 21 19.18 5.69 28.77
CA ILE A 21 18.52 6.93 28.34
C ILE A 21 18.61 7.08 26.82
N ALA A 22 19.76 6.82 26.22
CA ALA A 22 19.93 6.83 24.77
C ALA A 22 19.02 5.81 24.08
N HIS A 23 18.86 4.62 24.67
CA HIS A 23 17.91 3.61 24.18
C HIS A 23 16.45 4.11 24.28
N ILE A 24 16.05 4.73 25.39
CA ILE A 24 14.71 5.34 25.53
C ILE A 24 14.49 6.43 24.47
N ILE A 25 15.47 7.33 24.30
CA ILE A 25 15.43 8.40 23.31
C ILE A 25 15.33 7.85 21.88
N SER A 26 15.91 6.68 21.60
CA SER A 26 15.84 6.04 20.28
C SER A 26 14.43 5.61 19.84
N PHE A 27 13.49 5.52 20.78
CA PHE A 27 12.08 5.26 20.48
C PHE A 27 11.28 6.53 20.17
N LEU A 28 11.85 7.72 20.42
CA LEU A 28 11.19 8.99 20.12
C LEU A 28 11.39 9.38 18.64
N PRO A 29 10.41 10.08 18.03
CA PRO A 29 10.64 10.77 16.77
C PRO A 29 11.87 11.68 16.86
N THR A 30 12.67 11.79 15.79
CA THR A 30 13.98 12.45 15.85
C THR A 30 13.91 13.89 16.36
N ALA A 31 12.87 14.65 15.98
CA ALA A 31 12.67 16.01 16.48
C ALA A 31 12.41 16.05 18.00
N GLU A 32 11.67 15.09 18.55
CA GLU A 32 11.40 14.97 19.98
C GLU A 32 12.64 14.49 20.75
N ALA A 33 13.36 13.53 20.18
CA ALA A 33 14.63 13.08 20.70
C ALA A 33 15.63 14.24 20.85
N ILE A 34 15.75 15.10 19.84
CA ILE A 34 16.60 16.30 19.90
C ILE A 34 16.09 17.28 20.96
N ARG A 35 14.76 17.47 21.06
CA ARG A 35 14.16 18.33 22.10
C ARG A 35 14.51 17.87 23.51
N THR A 36 14.77 16.58 23.74
CA THR A 36 15.20 16.11 25.07
C THR A 36 16.53 16.74 25.54
N SER A 37 17.31 17.31 24.63
CA SER A 37 18.53 18.07 24.94
C SER A 37 18.30 19.27 25.86
N ILE A 38 17.06 19.75 25.99
CA ILE A 38 16.72 20.88 26.87
C ILE A 38 16.54 20.47 28.33
N PHE A 39 16.33 19.18 28.62
CA PHE A 39 16.03 18.72 29.99
C PHE A 39 17.25 18.78 30.91
N SER A 40 18.45 18.51 30.38
CA SER A 40 19.70 18.73 31.12
C SER A 40 20.92 18.73 30.20
N SER A 41 22.05 19.24 30.70
CA SER A 41 23.34 19.19 30.01
C SER A 41 23.79 17.76 29.68
N ARG A 42 23.41 16.78 30.50
CA ARG A 42 23.70 15.36 30.29
C ARG A 42 22.98 14.80 29.07
N TRP A 43 21.76 15.26 28.80
CA TRP A 43 20.92 14.75 27.71
C TRP A 43 21.25 15.36 26.34
N LYS A 44 21.97 16.49 26.34
CA LYS A 44 22.34 17.26 25.15
C LYS A 44 22.98 16.43 24.03
N TYR A 45 23.66 15.34 24.36
CA TYR A 45 24.40 14.51 23.41
C TYR A 45 23.88 13.07 23.31
N LEU A 46 22.89 12.67 24.11
CA LEU A 46 22.41 11.28 24.16
C LEU A 46 21.64 10.89 22.90
N TRP A 47 20.95 11.84 22.26
CA TRP A 47 20.27 11.62 21.00
C TRP A 47 21.23 11.30 19.84
N LYS A 48 22.53 11.56 19.98
CA LYS A 48 23.52 11.21 18.94
C LYS A 48 23.68 9.70 18.73
N GLY A 49 23.25 8.88 19.69
CA GLY A 49 23.27 7.41 19.56
C GLY A 49 22.12 6.85 18.73
N ILE A 50 21.22 7.67 18.19
CA ILE A 50 20.11 7.22 17.36
C ILE A 50 20.64 6.72 16.02
N THR A 51 20.21 5.53 15.58
CA THR A 51 20.66 4.92 14.32
C THR A 51 19.69 5.13 13.16
N SER A 52 18.48 5.63 13.43
CA SER A 52 17.43 5.89 12.45
C SER A 52 16.86 7.29 12.61
N ILE A 53 17.04 8.12 11.58
CA ILE A 53 16.55 9.50 11.53
C ILE A 53 15.25 9.52 10.77
N ARG A 54 14.20 10.09 11.38
CA ARG A 54 12.94 10.39 10.72
C ARG A 54 12.52 11.82 11.04
N ILE A 55 12.51 12.66 10.01
CA ILE A 55 12.14 14.07 10.13
C ILE A 55 10.99 14.34 9.17
N GLU A 56 9.85 14.71 9.75
CA GLU A 56 8.65 15.04 8.98
C GLU A 56 8.50 16.55 8.84
N GLY A 57 8.42 17.03 7.60
CA GLY A 57 8.22 18.42 7.23
C GLY A 57 6.79 18.91 7.46
N ARG A 58 6.23 18.68 8.65
CA ARG A 58 4.94 19.27 9.05
C ARG A 58 5.06 20.76 9.38
N GLU A 59 6.28 21.29 9.43
CA GLU A 59 6.53 22.68 9.77
C GLU A 59 6.13 23.62 8.62
N SER A 60 5.40 24.69 8.96
CA SER A 60 5.03 25.74 8.00
C SER A 60 6.24 26.54 7.48
N ASN A 61 7.44 26.34 8.04
CA ASN A 61 8.66 27.05 7.68
C ASN A 61 9.74 26.08 7.13
N PRO A 62 9.96 26.05 5.80
CA PRO A 62 10.95 25.19 5.16
C PRO A 62 12.39 25.39 5.64
N ASP A 63 12.79 26.60 6.04
CA ASP A 63 14.15 26.88 6.50
C ASP A 63 14.44 26.29 7.88
N ARG A 64 13.43 26.23 8.76
CA ARG A 64 13.58 25.57 10.06
C ARG A 64 13.78 24.07 9.90
N PHE A 65 12.99 23.46 9.01
CA PHE A 65 13.18 22.07 8.62
C PHE A 65 14.59 21.85 8.05
N ALA A 66 15.02 22.68 7.10
CA ALA A 66 16.35 22.58 6.50
C ALA A 66 17.48 22.65 7.54
N ASN A 67 17.42 23.65 8.43
CA ASN A 67 18.43 23.81 9.49
C ASN A 67 18.44 22.61 10.45
N LEU A 68 17.28 22.02 10.74
CA LEU A 68 17.19 20.81 11.56
C LEU A 68 17.86 19.62 10.86
N VAL A 69 17.57 19.39 9.57
CA VAL A 69 18.18 18.31 8.79
C VAL A 69 19.70 18.49 8.71
N GLU A 70 20.17 19.69 8.40
CA GLU A 70 21.59 20.03 8.34
C GLU A 70 22.27 19.80 9.70
N HIS A 71 21.66 20.28 10.79
CA HIS A 71 22.16 20.07 12.14
C HIS A 71 22.25 18.59 12.51
N VAL A 72 21.24 17.78 12.16
CA VAL A 72 21.26 16.35 12.42
C VAL A 72 22.39 15.69 11.63
N LEU A 73 22.42 15.85 10.31
CA LEU A 73 23.42 15.22 9.43
C LEU A 73 24.86 15.60 9.79
N ASP A 74 25.11 16.85 10.22
CA ASP A 74 26.45 17.25 10.67
C ASP A 74 26.89 16.56 11.96
N ASN A 75 25.95 16.27 12.86
CA ASN A 75 26.24 15.51 14.06
C ASN A 75 26.29 13.99 13.81
N CYS A 76 25.91 13.55 12.60
CA CYS A 76 25.86 12.14 12.25
C CYS A 76 27.20 11.53 11.81
N LYS A 77 28.22 12.34 11.54
CA LYS A 77 29.52 11.84 11.03
C LYS A 77 30.32 11.00 12.04
N SER A 78 29.82 10.85 13.27
CA SER A 78 30.53 10.20 14.39
C SER A 78 29.87 8.93 14.92
N THR A 79 28.74 8.50 14.36
CA THR A 79 28.00 7.32 14.82
C THR A 79 27.56 6.44 13.65
N ASN A 80 27.35 5.15 13.90
CA ASN A 80 26.96 4.16 12.88
C ASN A 80 25.47 4.33 12.50
N PHE A 81 25.15 5.28 11.61
CA PHE A 81 23.77 5.48 11.14
C PHE A 81 23.38 4.43 10.11
N LEU A 82 22.15 3.94 10.22
CA LEU A 82 21.63 2.92 9.32
C LEU A 82 20.51 3.47 8.43
N SER A 83 19.75 4.48 8.87
CA SER A 83 18.55 4.95 8.16
C SER A 83 18.32 6.45 8.22
N VAL A 84 17.97 7.06 7.09
CA VAL A 84 17.52 8.45 6.95
C VAL A 84 16.20 8.50 6.19
N GLU A 85 15.15 9.02 6.85
CA GLU A 85 13.82 9.23 6.30
C GLU A 85 13.44 10.70 6.42
N LEU A 86 13.28 11.38 5.29
CA LEU A 86 12.92 12.80 5.23
C LEU A 86 11.61 12.97 4.46
N SER A 87 10.62 13.60 5.11
CA SER A 87 9.44 14.14 4.43
C SER A 87 9.66 15.62 4.21
N CYS A 88 10.12 15.98 3.02
CA CYS A 88 10.54 17.33 2.69
C CYS A 88 9.32 18.23 2.43
N PRO A 89 9.23 19.41 3.09
CA PRO A 89 8.19 20.38 2.79
C PRO A 89 8.43 21.05 1.43
N ASP A 90 7.44 21.79 0.97
CA ASP A 90 7.54 22.59 -0.26
C ASP A 90 8.68 23.62 -0.17
N LYS A 91 9.21 24.00 -1.34
CA LYS A 91 10.19 25.10 -1.51
C LYS A 91 11.59 24.85 -0.93
N ILE A 92 11.94 23.61 -0.57
CA ILE A 92 13.33 23.27 -0.32
C ILE A 92 14.13 23.31 -1.63
N GLY A 93 15.26 24.01 -1.63
CA GLY A 93 16.14 24.10 -2.78
C GLY A 93 16.84 22.78 -3.11
N LEU A 94 16.96 22.48 -4.41
CA LEU A 94 17.59 21.28 -4.96
C LEU A 94 19.05 21.11 -4.50
N SER A 95 19.78 22.22 -4.36
CA SER A 95 21.15 22.22 -3.85
C SER A 95 21.25 21.72 -2.40
N ARG A 96 20.29 22.09 -1.55
CA ARG A 96 20.20 21.59 -0.17
C ARG A 96 19.88 20.10 -0.16
N ILE A 97 18.90 19.66 -0.96
CA ILE A 97 18.54 18.23 -1.05
C ILE A 97 19.74 17.39 -1.48
N ASN A 98 20.47 17.81 -2.53
CA ASN A 98 21.66 17.11 -3.00
C ASN A 98 22.77 17.08 -1.95
N ALA A 99 22.94 18.17 -1.18
CA ALA A 99 23.88 18.21 -0.07
C ALA A 99 23.48 17.24 1.06
N TRP A 100 22.18 17.14 1.38
CA TRP A 100 21.68 16.20 2.38
C TRP A 100 21.87 14.75 1.95
N ILE A 101 21.57 14.43 0.69
CA ILE A 101 21.82 13.11 0.12
C ILE A 101 23.30 12.75 0.24
N SER A 102 24.19 13.65 -0.20
CA SER A 102 25.63 13.41 -0.15
C SER A 102 26.14 13.23 1.28
N ALA A 103 25.65 14.05 2.23
CA ALA A 103 26.00 13.95 3.64
C ALA A 103 25.50 12.62 4.25
N ALA A 104 24.27 12.21 3.95
CA ALA A 104 23.70 10.95 4.42
C ALA A 104 24.48 9.74 3.89
N LEU A 105 24.79 9.72 2.59
CA LEU A 105 25.57 8.64 1.97
C LEU A 105 27.02 8.59 2.47
N SER A 106 27.62 9.73 2.83
CA SER A 106 28.95 9.75 3.46
C SER A 106 28.99 9.11 4.85
N CYS A 107 27.82 8.85 5.45
CA CYS A 107 27.68 8.13 6.71
C CYS A 107 27.42 6.62 6.52
N GLU A 108 27.61 6.09 5.30
CA GLU A 108 27.50 4.64 5.01
C GLU A 108 26.13 4.03 5.38
N ILE A 109 25.05 4.81 5.19
CA ILE A 109 23.69 4.39 5.53
C ILE A 109 23.22 3.16 4.71
N GLU A 110 22.31 2.39 5.30
CA GLU A 110 21.65 1.25 4.65
C GLU A 110 20.29 1.62 4.05
N LYS A 111 19.65 2.68 4.54
CA LYS A 111 18.30 3.09 4.13
C LYS A 111 18.20 4.59 3.89
N LEU A 112 17.78 4.98 2.70
CA LEU A 112 17.47 6.35 2.32
C LEU A 112 16.02 6.43 1.81
N VAL A 113 15.23 7.29 2.45
CA VAL A 113 13.83 7.54 2.09
C VAL A 113 13.58 9.04 1.99
N LEU A 114 13.14 9.49 0.83
CA LEU A 114 12.83 10.89 0.54
C LEU A 114 11.42 11.01 -0.02
N TYR A 115 10.54 11.70 0.71
CA TYR A 115 9.19 12.06 0.28
C TYR A 115 9.08 13.57 0.10
N PHE A 116 8.31 14.03 -0.88
CA PHE A 116 8.15 15.46 -1.16
C PHE A 116 6.67 15.82 -1.18
N HIS A 117 6.27 16.84 -0.40
CA HIS A 117 4.85 17.17 -0.23
C HIS A 117 4.15 17.70 -1.50
N LYS A 118 4.89 18.01 -2.58
CA LYS A 118 4.31 18.46 -3.84
C LYS A 118 5.03 17.87 -5.04
N TYR A 119 4.22 17.30 -5.95
CA TYR A 119 4.63 16.93 -7.30
C TYR A 119 5.13 18.17 -8.04
N PHE A 120 6.39 18.17 -8.49
CA PHE A 120 6.81 19.09 -9.53
C PHE A 120 6.13 18.64 -10.83
N LEU A 121 5.00 19.27 -11.15
CA LEU A 121 4.34 19.18 -12.46
C LEU A 121 5.11 19.94 -13.55
N ASP A 122 6.26 20.52 -13.22
CA ASP A 122 7.12 21.21 -14.20
C ASP A 122 7.93 20.19 -15.00
N ARG A 123 8.12 20.48 -16.30
CA ARG A 123 8.48 19.49 -17.33
C ARG A 123 9.90 18.90 -17.23
N SER A 124 10.72 19.33 -16.27
CA SER A 124 12.08 18.81 -16.10
C SER A 124 12.37 18.45 -14.64
N LYS A 125 12.20 17.17 -14.31
CA LYS A 125 12.67 16.63 -13.04
C LYS A 125 14.22 16.64 -13.02
N PRO A 126 14.85 17.00 -11.90
CA PRO A 126 16.31 16.92 -11.76
C PRO A 126 16.82 15.48 -11.85
N PRO A 127 18.03 15.25 -12.39
CA PRO A 127 18.67 13.95 -12.30
C PRO A 127 18.96 13.60 -10.83
N LEU A 128 18.79 12.33 -10.47
CA LEU A 128 19.25 11.79 -9.20
C LEU A 128 20.79 11.96 -9.09
N PRO A 129 21.34 12.39 -7.94
CA PRO A 129 22.78 12.49 -7.74
C PRO A 129 23.49 11.15 -7.97
N GLU A 130 24.59 11.17 -8.72
CA GLU A 130 25.39 9.97 -9.05
C GLU A 130 25.92 9.25 -7.80
N CYS A 131 26.19 9.98 -6.72
CA CYS A 131 26.66 9.40 -5.47
C CYS A 131 25.70 8.36 -4.86
N VAL A 132 24.40 8.45 -5.19
CA VAL A 132 23.40 7.45 -4.77
C VAL A 132 23.63 6.12 -5.49
N LEU A 133 24.03 6.16 -6.76
CA LEU A 133 24.27 4.99 -7.61
C LEU A 133 25.50 4.19 -7.14
N ASP A 134 26.52 4.90 -6.67
CA ASP A 134 27.80 4.34 -6.21
C ASP A 134 27.77 3.83 -4.77
N CYS A 135 26.67 4.06 -4.04
CA CYS A 135 26.58 3.71 -2.63
C CYS A 135 26.43 2.20 -2.43
N SER A 136 27.52 1.54 -2.01
CA SER A 136 27.55 0.09 -1.82
C SER A 136 26.85 -0.41 -0.55
N THR A 137 26.62 0.46 0.44
CA THR A 137 25.97 0.10 1.71
C THR A 137 24.44 0.12 1.63
N LEU A 138 23.89 0.73 0.58
CA LEU A 138 22.46 0.99 0.47
C LEU A 138 21.67 -0.30 0.18
N ILE A 139 20.74 -0.63 1.09
CA ILE A 139 19.83 -1.78 1.03
C ILE A 139 18.41 -1.33 0.65
N VAL A 140 18.00 -0.14 1.08
CA VAL A 140 16.66 0.41 0.84
C VAL A 140 16.78 1.83 0.27
N LEU A 141 16.20 2.04 -0.91
CA LEU A 141 16.12 3.34 -1.55
C LEU A 141 14.66 3.63 -1.90
N LYS A 142 14.08 4.67 -1.30
CA LYS A 142 12.73 5.13 -1.62
C LYS A 142 12.75 6.60 -1.98
N LEU A 143 12.34 6.90 -3.19
CA LEU A 143 12.38 8.23 -3.78
C LEU A 143 11.01 8.54 -4.36
N ASP A 144 10.38 9.59 -3.87
CA ASP A 144 9.18 10.13 -4.50
C ASP A 144 9.53 10.82 -5.85
N SER A 145 8.48 11.22 -6.57
CA SER A 145 8.34 11.81 -7.92
C SER A 145 9.31 12.92 -8.33
N TYR A 146 10.16 13.36 -7.42
CA TYR A 146 11.02 14.52 -7.55
C TYR A 146 12.21 14.28 -8.49
N PHE A 147 12.78 13.07 -8.53
CA PHE A 147 13.99 12.79 -9.30
C PHE A 147 13.71 12.04 -10.60
N ASP A 148 14.46 12.40 -11.64
CA ASP A 148 14.68 11.56 -12.82
C ASP A 148 15.81 10.58 -12.51
N LEU A 149 15.51 9.28 -12.54
CA LEU A 149 16.55 8.27 -12.50
C LEU A 149 17.24 8.20 -13.87
N ARG A 150 18.53 8.54 -13.92
CA ARG A 150 19.37 8.40 -15.11
C ARG A 150 20.53 7.48 -14.75
N ILE A 151 20.56 6.29 -15.32
CA ILE A 151 21.61 5.30 -15.05
C ILE A 151 22.68 5.41 -16.15
N PRO A 152 23.94 5.72 -15.80
CA PRO A 152 25.05 5.71 -16.76
C PRO A 152 25.32 4.31 -17.31
N GLU A 153 25.74 4.21 -18.57
CA GLU A 153 25.95 2.91 -19.25
C GLU A 153 27.07 2.04 -18.65
N SER A 154 27.97 2.63 -17.86
CA SER A 154 29.22 2.01 -17.39
C SER A 154 29.26 1.62 -15.91
N LEU A 155 28.17 1.80 -15.16
CA LEU A 155 28.16 1.67 -13.69
C LEU A 155 27.37 0.46 -13.20
N VAL A 156 28.01 -0.34 -12.33
CA VAL A 156 27.33 -1.33 -11.49
C VAL A 156 26.71 -0.58 -10.32
N CYS A 157 25.46 -0.17 -10.47
CA CYS A 157 24.74 0.54 -9.43
C CYS A 157 24.11 -0.46 -8.44
N PHE A 158 24.02 -0.07 -7.16
CA PHE A 158 23.16 -0.74 -6.17
C PHE A 158 23.45 -2.24 -5.88
N PRO A 159 24.68 -2.62 -5.52
CA PRO A 159 25.08 -4.03 -5.39
C PRO A 159 24.30 -4.82 -4.32
N HIS A 160 23.82 -4.14 -3.26
CA HIS A 160 23.14 -4.77 -2.13
C HIS A 160 21.67 -4.33 -1.97
N LEU A 161 21.14 -3.62 -2.96
CA LEU A 161 19.81 -3.02 -2.85
C LEU A 161 18.72 -4.07 -2.95
N LYS A 162 17.95 -4.21 -1.87
CA LYS A 162 16.85 -5.16 -1.74
C LYS A 162 15.48 -4.54 -1.95
N SER A 163 15.33 -3.24 -1.65
CA SER A 163 14.04 -2.55 -1.75
C SER A 163 14.24 -1.23 -2.49
N LEU A 164 13.54 -1.08 -3.62
CA LEU A 164 13.58 0.09 -4.47
C LEU A 164 12.17 0.61 -4.71
N ASP A 165 11.95 1.88 -4.40
CA ASP A 165 10.69 2.60 -4.62
C ASP A 165 11.02 3.90 -5.34
N PHE A 166 10.51 4.05 -6.56
CA PHE A 166 10.80 5.23 -7.38
C PHE A 166 9.73 5.48 -8.43
N ASN A 167 9.64 6.74 -8.84
CA ASN A 167 8.69 7.19 -9.84
C ASN A 167 9.40 7.50 -11.16
N VAL A 168 8.82 7.07 -12.27
CA VAL A 168 9.42 7.16 -13.62
C VAL A 168 8.45 7.68 -14.66
N ILE A 169 8.98 8.12 -15.80
CA ILE A 169 8.21 8.33 -17.02
C ILE A 169 8.41 7.06 -17.90
N LEU A 170 7.32 6.42 -18.32
CA LEU A 170 7.32 5.12 -19.03
C LEU A 170 6.68 5.27 -20.42
N PRO A 171 7.30 4.87 -21.55
CA PRO A 171 8.55 4.17 -21.72
C PRO A 171 9.50 5.03 -22.59
N SER A 172 9.96 6.16 -22.06
CA SER A 172 11.10 6.88 -22.64
C SER A 172 12.43 6.22 -22.28
N GLN A 173 12.39 5.21 -21.39
CA GLN A 173 13.57 4.64 -20.75
C GLN A 173 13.54 3.10 -20.63
N ASP A 174 13.09 2.38 -21.66
CA ASP A 174 13.25 0.92 -21.75
C ASP A 174 14.68 0.45 -21.38
N ARG A 175 15.67 1.23 -21.81
CA ARG A 175 17.08 0.98 -21.49
C ARG A 175 17.37 1.07 -20.01
N VAL A 176 16.83 2.07 -19.30
CA VAL A 176 17.09 2.26 -17.86
C VAL A 176 16.38 1.20 -17.05
N MET A 177 15.17 0.80 -17.43
CA MET A 177 14.47 -0.31 -16.78
C MET A 177 15.24 -1.62 -16.96
N HIS A 178 15.65 -1.93 -18.20
CA HIS A 178 16.47 -3.11 -18.46
C HIS A 178 17.81 -3.07 -17.71
N GLN A 179 18.49 -1.91 -17.69
CA GLN A 179 19.74 -1.72 -16.96
C GLN A 179 19.55 -1.92 -15.47
N LEU A 180 18.58 -1.24 -14.85
CA LEU A 180 18.26 -1.33 -13.44
C LEU A 180 18.00 -2.79 -13.02
N PHE A 181 17.19 -3.51 -13.80
CA PHE A 181 16.84 -4.90 -13.52
C PHE A 181 18.00 -5.86 -13.76
N SER A 182 18.92 -5.54 -14.68
CA SER A 182 20.12 -6.34 -14.91
C SER A 182 21.18 -6.16 -13.81
N TYR A 183 21.25 -4.98 -13.18
CA TYR A 183 22.27 -4.65 -12.17
C TYR A 183 21.82 -4.95 -10.73
N CYS A 184 20.52 -4.84 -10.43
CA CYS A 184 19.98 -5.09 -9.08
C CYS A 184 19.72 -6.59 -8.85
N SER A 185 20.78 -7.38 -8.78
CA SER A 185 20.70 -8.86 -8.70
C SER A 185 20.10 -9.44 -7.41
N VAL A 186 19.95 -8.62 -6.36
CA VAL A 186 19.43 -9.03 -5.04
C VAL A 186 18.09 -8.36 -4.70
N LEU A 187 17.44 -7.72 -5.67
CA LEU A 187 16.22 -6.95 -5.44
C LEU A 187 15.05 -7.87 -5.03
N GLU A 188 14.47 -7.62 -3.86
CA GLU A 188 13.35 -8.38 -3.29
C GLU A 188 12.04 -7.59 -3.34
N GLU A 189 12.09 -6.26 -3.30
CA GLU A 189 10.92 -5.37 -3.33
C GLU A 189 11.11 -4.25 -4.35
N LEU A 190 10.11 -4.08 -5.21
CA LEU A 190 10.08 -3.04 -6.24
C LEU A 190 8.74 -2.32 -6.21
N SER A 191 8.78 -1.00 -6.16
CA SER A 191 7.63 -0.11 -6.31
C SER A 191 7.91 0.88 -7.43
N LEU A 192 7.03 0.89 -8.41
CA LEU A 192 7.11 1.71 -9.62
C LEU A 192 5.84 2.52 -9.75
N SER A 193 5.95 3.85 -9.72
CA SER A 193 4.83 4.72 -10.14
C SER A 193 5.21 5.47 -11.40
N GLY A 194 4.44 5.26 -12.47
CA GLY A 194 4.79 5.66 -13.82
C GLY A 194 3.80 6.66 -14.43
N LEU A 195 4.30 7.83 -14.84
CA LEU A 195 3.61 8.66 -15.83
C LEU A 195 3.88 8.08 -17.22
N LEU A 196 2.84 7.70 -17.93
CA LEU A 196 2.97 7.08 -19.24
C LEU A 196 3.21 8.16 -20.32
N ASP A 197 4.31 8.04 -21.07
CA ASP A 197 4.73 8.99 -22.09
C ASP A 197 3.93 8.83 -23.40
N SER A 198 4.14 9.75 -24.33
CA SER A 198 3.54 9.75 -25.67
C SER A 198 4.41 9.07 -26.74
N GLY A 199 5.37 8.26 -26.29
CA GLY A 199 6.42 7.63 -27.07
C GLY A 199 5.93 6.46 -27.92
N LYS A 200 6.82 6.02 -28.80
CA LYS A 200 6.55 4.92 -29.76
C LYS A 200 6.62 3.54 -29.13
N VAL A 201 7.40 3.39 -28.06
CA VAL A 201 7.47 2.14 -27.31
C VAL A 201 6.29 2.12 -26.34
N ARG A 202 5.72 0.95 -26.09
CA ARG A 202 4.57 0.78 -25.17
C ARG A 202 4.68 -0.54 -24.41
N LYS A 203 5.90 -1.00 -24.13
CA LYS A 203 6.14 -2.31 -23.51
C LYS A 203 6.93 -2.15 -22.22
N ILE A 204 6.42 -2.70 -21.13
CA ILE A 204 7.06 -2.71 -19.83
C ILE A 204 7.33 -4.17 -19.47
N ASN A 205 8.61 -4.55 -19.38
CA ASN A 205 9.01 -5.92 -19.04
C ASN A 205 9.62 -5.95 -17.64
N ILE A 206 8.97 -6.63 -16.71
CA ILE A 206 9.44 -6.85 -15.34
C ILE A 206 9.83 -8.32 -15.20
N CYS A 207 11.13 -8.58 -15.33
CA CYS A 207 11.70 -9.93 -15.33
C CYS A 207 12.81 -10.02 -14.28
N ILE A 208 12.44 -10.12 -13.01
CA ILE A 208 13.35 -10.08 -11.86
C ILE A 208 13.17 -11.35 -11.02
N PRO A 209 14.03 -12.37 -11.16
CA PRO A 209 13.84 -13.66 -10.50
C PRO A 209 13.88 -13.61 -8.96
N THR A 210 14.55 -12.62 -8.36
CA THR A 210 14.67 -12.47 -6.90
C THR A 210 13.50 -11.72 -6.27
N LEU A 211 12.63 -11.12 -7.08
CA LEU A 211 11.57 -10.23 -6.61
C LEU A 211 10.50 -11.01 -5.85
N LYS A 212 10.18 -10.54 -4.64
CA LYS A 212 9.13 -11.06 -3.75
C LYS A 212 7.93 -10.13 -3.66
N LYS A 213 8.12 -8.82 -3.79
CA LYS A 213 7.02 -7.84 -3.76
C LYS A 213 7.12 -6.87 -4.93
N LEU A 214 6.02 -6.69 -5.64
CA LEU A 214 5.89 -5.72 -6.72
C LEU A 214 4.71 -4.79 -6.45
N ARG A 215 4.93 -3.48 -6.54
CA ARG A 215 3.88 -2.47 -6.68
C ARG A 215 4.06 -1.76 -8.00
N LEU A 216 2.99 -1.68 -8.77
CA LEU A 216 2.98 -1.01 -10.06
C LEU A 216 1.79 -0.05 -10.08
N CYS A 217 2.06 1.25 -10.21
CA CYS A 217 1.07 2.30 -10.34
C CYS A 217 1.24 2.95 -11.72
N LEU A 218 0.25 2.80 -12.60
CA LEU A 218 0.27 3.33 -13.96
C LEU A 218 -0.77 4.44 -14.07
N GLU A 219 -0.32 5.66 -14.31
CA GLU A 219 -1.22 6.83 -14.44
C GLU A 219 -1.77 6.96 -15.86
N TYR A 220 -2.99 7.51 -15.99
CA TYR A 220 -3.68 7.68 -17.27
C TYR A 220 -2.84 8.44 -18.31
N SER A 221 -2.77 7.90 -19.53
CA SER A 221 -2.22 8.58 -20.71
C SER A 221 -3.25 8.67 -21.82
N LYS A 222 -3.36 9.85 -22.42
CA LYS A 222 -4.27 10.12 -23.54
C LYS A 222 -3.90 9.39 -24.83
N GLU A 223 -2.67 8.86 -24.94
CA GLU A 223 -2.09 8.50 -26.23
C GLU A 223 -1.96 6.99 -26.49
N GLY A 224 -2.43 6.12 -25.59
CA GLY A 224 -2.85 4.75 -25.92
C GLY A 224 -2.29 3.62 -25.05
N GLU A 225 -2.60 2.39 -25.45
CA GLU A 225 -2.47 1.16 -24.65
C GLU A 225 -1.02 0.66 -24.48
N TYR A 226 -0.71 0.14 -23.28
CA TYR A 226 0.59 -0.42 -22.91
C TYR A 226 0.52 -1.93 -22.70
N ASP A 227 1.58 -2.63 -23.08
CA ASP A 227 1.78 -4.04 -22.78
C ASP A 227 2.71 -4.20 -21.57
N VAL A 228 2.22 -4.80 -20.49
CA VAL A 228 3.00 -5.06 -19.29
C VAL A 228 3.25 -6.57 -19.16
N LEU A 229 4.51 -6.98 -19.25
CA LEU A 229 4.94 -8.36 -18.99
C LEU A 229 5.50 -8.48 -17.58
N ILE A 230 4.92 -9.37 -16.77
CA ILE A 230 5.43 -9.72 -15.43
C ILE A 230 5.86 -11.20 -15.47
N ASP A 231 7.15 -11.45 -15.32
CA ASP A 231 7.75 -12.79 -15.28
C ASP A 231 8.70 -12.90 -14.07
N THR A 232 8.14 -13.28 -12.91
CA THR A 232 8.84 -13.22 -11.62
C THR A 232 8.52 -14.44 -10.73
N PRO A 233 9.29 -15.54 -10.83
CA PRO A 233 8.99 -16.84 -10.18
C PRO A 233 8.85 -16.80 -8.66
N ASN A 234 9.54 -15.88 -7.99
CA ASN A 234 9.55 -15.76 -6.54
C ASN A 234 8.60 -14.68 -6.00
N LEU A 235 7.74 -14.10 -6.84
CA LEU A 235 6.82 -13.06 -6.41
C LEU A 235 5.78 -13.61 -5.44
N GLU A 236 5.69 -13.02 -4.25
CA GLU A 236 4.79 -13.40 -3.16
C GLU A 236 3.63 -12.39 -2.98
N TYR A 237 3.86 -11.13 -3.37
CA TYR A 237 2.89 -10.03 -3.29
C TYR A 237 2.91 -9.17 -4.56
N LEU A 238 1.73 -8.88 -5.10
CA LEU A 238 1.54 -8.03 -6.27
C LEU A 238 0.47 -6.97 -5.98
N TYR A 239 0.81 -5.70 -6.15
CA TYR A 239 -0.13 -4.58 -6.16
C TYR A 239 -0.12 -3.94 -7.54
N ILE A 240 -1.28 -3.80 -8.16
CA ILE A 240 -1.46 -3.11 -9.44
C ILE A 240 -2.48 -2.00 -9.24
N GLN A 241 -2.07 -0.76 -9.47
CA GLN A 241 -2.94 0.36 -9.76
C GLN A 241 -2.78 0.71 -11.24
N ASP A 242 -3.86 0.67 -12.02
CA ASP A 242 -3.78 0.95 -13.46
C ASP A 242 -4.91 1.85 -13.93
N ASP A 243 -4.57 3.12 -14.19
CA ASP A 243 -5.46 4.13 -14.75
C ASP A 243 -5.28 4.26 -16.28
N SER A 244 -4.50 3.38 -16.90
CA SER A 244 -4.07 3.48 -18.30
C SER A 244 -4.66 2.42 -19.23
N PHE A 245 -5.41 1.47 -18.68
CA PHE A 245 -5.95 0.32 -19.40
C PHE A 245 -4.89 -0.55 -20.07
N SER A 246 -3.79 -0.79 -19.35
CA SER A 246 -2.69 -1.62 -19.81
C SER A 246 -3.12 -3.07 -19.99
N ARG A 247 -2.57 -3.71 -21.02
CA ARG A 247 -2.70 -5.15 -21.25
C ARG A 247 -1.61 -5.89 -20.48
N PHE A 248 -2.02 -6.71 -19.51
CA PHE A 248 -1.10 -7.46 -18.68
C PHE A 248 -0.89 -8.89 -19.21
N VAL A 249 0.37 -9.25 -19.39
CA VAL A 249 0.82 -10.62 -19.63
C VAL A 249 1.59 -11.08 -18.42
N VAL A 250 1.04 -12.07 -17.73
CA VAL A 250 1.59 -12.55 -16.47
C VAL A 250 2.07 -13.98 -16.63
N LYS A 251 3.32 -14.24 -16.25
CA LYS A 251 4.00 -15.53 -16.42
C LYS A 251 4.73 -15.93 -15.13
N ASN A 252 4.83 -17.24 -14.92
CA ASN A 252 5.63 -17.84 -13.85
C ASN A 252 5.41 -17.20 -12.46
N LEU A 253 4.17 -17.18 -11.95
CA LEU A 253 3.86 -16.64 -10.62
C LEU A 253 3.61 -17.74 -9.58
N SER A 254 4.50 -18.72 -9.52
CA SER A 254 4.28 -19.94 -8.74
C SER A 254 4.18 -19.73 -7.22
N ARG A 255 4.69 -18.62 -6.71
CA ARG A 255 4.73 -18.28 -5.27
C ARG A 255 3.82 -17.12 -4.90
N LEU A 256 2.98 -16.64 -5.83
CA LEU A 256 2.15 -15.48 -5.58
C LEU A 256 0.98 -15.84 -4.68
N HIS A 257 0.96 -15.24 -3.49
CA HIS A 257 -0.05 -15.54 -2.47
C HIS A 257 -1.07 -14.41 -2.32
N HIS A 258 -0.64 -13.16 -2.47
CA HIS A 258 -1.48 -11.99 -2.23
C HIS A 258 -1.43 -11.02 -3.40
N VAL A 259 -2.61 -10.67 -3.93
CA VAL A 259 -2.77 -9.68 -4.98
C VAL A 259 -3.75 -8.59 -4.57
N GLU A 260 -3.39 -7.35 -4.88
CA GLU A 260 -4.24 -6.19 -4.76
C GLU A 260 -4.37 -5.50 -6.11
N ILE A 261 -5.60 -5.21 -6.54
CA ILE A 261 -5.88 -4.57 -7.83
C ILE A 261 -6.72 -3.32 -7.58
N MET A 262 -6.30 -2.20 -8.16
CA MET A 262 -7.06 -0.99 -8.34
C MET A 262 -7.04 -0.63 -9.82
N TYR A 263 -8.04 -1.10 -10.56
CA TYR A 263 -8.14 -0.87 -12.00
C TYR A 263 -9.08 0.31 -12.26
N GLU A 264 -8.57 1.31 -12.98
CA GLU A 264 -9.26 2.49 -13.49
C GLU A 264 -9.81 3.50 -12.48
N ALA A 265 -9.01 4.39 -11.91
CA ALA A 265 -9.47 5.37 -10.91
C ALA A 265 -10.19 6.62 -11.46
N VAL A 266 -10.37 6.77 -12.78
CA VAL A 266 -10.64 8.11 -13.38
C VAL A 266 -12.03 8.28 -14.02
N CYS A 267 -12.51 7.38 -14.89
CA CYS A 267 -13.82 7.57 -15.54
C CYS A 267 -14.37 6.31 -16.24
N ILE A 268 -15.33 5.62 -15.59
CA ILE A 268 -16.00 4.40 -16.12
C ILE A 268 -16.62 4.63 -17.51
N GLU A 269 -17.04 5.86 -17.83
CA GLU A 269 -17.60 6.20 -19.16
C GLU A 269 -16.59 6.02 -20.31
N SER A 270 -15.29 5.96 -20.00
CA SER A 270 -14.21 5.74 -20.98
C SER A 270 -13.86 4.27 -21.21
N VAL A 271 -14.54 3.33 -20.55
CA VAL A 271 -14.28 1.89 -20.70
C VAL A 271 -14.75 1.37 -22.05
N GLU A 272 -13.80 0.90 -22.86
CA GLU A 272 -14.07 0.17 -24.08
C GLU A 272 -14.05 -1.36 -23.83
N PRO A 273 -14.73 -2.18 -24.66
CA PRO A 273 -14.73 -3.65 -24.51
C PRO A 273 -13.33 -4.30 -24.46
N LYS A 274 -12.34 -3.69 -25.10
CA LYS A 274 -10.95 -4.16 -25.06
C LYS A 274 -10.31 -4.01 -23.66
N HIS A 275 -10.66 -2.96 -22.91
CA HIS A 275 -10.15 -2.72 -21.56
C HIS A 275 -10.67 -3.78 -20.58
N ILE A 276 -11.93 -4.21 -20.78
CA ILE A 276 -12.53 -5.33 -20.04
C ILE A 276 -11.76 -6.62 -20.30
N ASN A 277 -11.40 -6.89 -21.56
CA ASN A 277 -10.59 -8.06 -21.91
C ASN A 277 -9.21 -8.02 -21.25
N SER A 278 -8.54 -6.86 -21.22
CA SER A 278 -7.25 -6.70 -20.52
C SER A 278 -7.35 -7.04 -19.03
N LEU A 279 -8.39 -6.57 -18.34
CA LEU A 279 -8.62 -6.90 -16.93
C LEU A 279 -8.89 -8.41 -16.74
N LEU A 280 -9.70 -9.02 -17.60
CA LEU A 280 -9.95 -10.47 -17.54
C LEU A 280 -8.70 -11.31 -17.85
N GLU A 281 -7.82 -10.85 -18.74
CA GLU A 281 -6.51 -11.46 -18.99
C GLU A 281 -5.60 -11.37 -17.76
N LEU A 282 -5.58 -10.21 -17.08
CA LEU A 282 -4.86 -10.05 -15.82
C LEU A 282 -5.39 -11.03 -14.77
N LEU A 283 -6.72 -11.08 -14.56
CA LEU A 283 -7.36 -11.98 -13.60
C LEU A 283 -7.06 -13.47 -13.90
N LYS A 284 -7.03 -13.86 -15.17
CA LYS A 284 -6.62 -15.21 -15.60
C LYS A 284 -5.17 -15.49 -15.21
N GLY A 285 -4.28 -14.52 -15.41
CA GLY A 285 -2.86 -14.62 -15.08
C GLY A 285 -2.56 -14.80 -13.59
N ILE A 286 -3.43 -14.28 -12.72
CA ILE A 286 -3.30 -14.35 -11.27
C ILE A 286 -4.27 -15.36 -10.61
N ALA A 287 -4.90 -16.25 -11.38
CA ALA A 287 -5.97 -17.11 -10.86
C ALA A 287 -5.53 -18.11 -9.76
N ALA A 288 -4.22 -18.33 -9.61
CA ALA A 288 -3.64 -19.26 -8.64
C ALA A 288 -3.48 -18.71 -7.22
N THR A 289 -3.87 -17.46 -6.97
CA THR A 289 -3.61 -16.73 -5.71
C THR A 289 -4.51 -17.17 -4.55
N ASP A 290 -4.03 -16.98 -3.32
CA ASP A 290 -4.74 -17.35 -2.09
C ASP A 290 -5.54 -16.18 -1.49
N VAL A 291 -5.06 -14.96 -1.69
CA VAL A 291 -5.64 -13.71 -1.18
C VAL A 291 -5.74 -12.69 -2.31
N MET A 292 -6.92 -12.12 -2.49
CA MET A 292 -7.18 -11.10 -3.49
C MET A 292 -7.94 -9.93 -2.86
N THR A 293 -7.46 -8.71 -3.09
CA THR A 293 -8.18 -7.48 -2.78
C THR A 293 -8.48 -6.73 -4.07
N LEU A 294 -9.77 -6.47 -4.31
CA LEU A 294 -10.25 -5.66 -5.42
C LEU A 294 -10.70 -4.31 -4.86
N HIS A 295 -9.83 -3.31 -5.00
CA HIS A 295 -10.07 -1.93 -4.56
C HIS A 295 -11.03 -1.21 -5.50
N PHE A 296 -11.70 -0.18 -5.00
CA PHE A 296 -12.50 0.73 -5.84
C PHE A 296 -11.62 1.35 -6.93
N PRO A 297 -12.07 1.42 -8.21
CA PRO A 297 -13.37 0.99 -8.74
C PRO A 297 -13.29 -0.29 -9.57
N THR A 298 -12.39 -1.23 -9.24
CA THR A 298 -12.18 -2.46 -10.01
C THR A 298 -13.45 -3.28 -10.20
N SER A 299 -14.30 -3.36 -9.17
CA SER A 299 -15.59 -4.06 -9.20
C SER A 299 -16.57 -3.42 -10.18
N SER A 300 -16.54 -2.10 -10.34
CA SER A 300 -17.37 -1.36 -11.30
C SER A 300 -17.08 -1.78 -12.74
N VAL A 301 -15.79 -1.87 -13.09
CA VAL A 301 -15.33 -2.33 -14.40
C VAL A 301 -15.72 -3.79 -14.64
N LEU A 302 -15.64 -4.63 -13.61
CA LEU A 302 -16.08 -6.02 -13.68
C LEU A 302 -17.60 -6.15 -13.88
N GLY A 303 -18.40 -5.20 -13.39
CA GLY A 303 -19.84 -5.12 -13.66
C GLY A 303 -20.17 -5.00 -15.15
N LEU A 304 -19.26 -4.43 -15.95
CA LEU A 304 -19.41 -4.35 -17.42
C LEU A 304 -19.06 -5.68 -18.11
N ALA A 305 -18.44 -6.63 -17.39
CA ALA A 305 -17.89 -7.88 -17.91
C ALA A 305 -18.81 -9.10 -17.73
N LEU A 306 -20.08 -8.93 -17.36
CA LEU A 306 -20.98 -10.04 -16.96
C LEU A 306 -21.23 -11.06 -18.08
N SER A 307 -21.25 -10.61 -19.34
CA SER A 307 -21.40 -11.46 -20.52
C SER A 307 -20.13 -12.26 -20.89
N HIS A 308 -19.01 -11.99 -20.23
CA HIS A 308 -17.72 -12.58 -20.55
C HIS A 308 -17.43 -13.87 -19.76
N THR A 309 -16.40 -14.58 -20.19
CA THR A 309 -15.88 -15.76 -19.48
C THR A 309 -14.91 -15.33 -18.39
N TRP A 310 -15.26 -15.64 -17.14
CA TRP A 310 -14.47 -15.31 -15.97
C TRP A 310 -13.56 -16.49 -15.59
N PRO A 311 -12.35 -16.23 -15.08
CA PRO A 311 -11.49 -17.28 -14.53
C PRO A 311 -12.08 -17.85 -13.23
N THR A 312 -11.78 -19.12 -12.95
CA THR A 312 -12.10 -19.74 -11.66
C THR A 312 -10.90 -19.64 -10.72
N PHE A 313 -11.11 -19.03 -9.56
CA PHE A 313 -10.13 -18.83 -8.50
C PHE A 313 -10.16 -19.98 -7.49
N SER A 314 -9.69 -21.16 -7.93
CA SER A 314 -9.80 -22.39 -7.12
C SER A 314 -8.94 -22.36 -5.84
N ASN A 315 -7.88 -21.56 -5.81
CA ASN A 315 -7.00 -21.45 -4.63
C ASN A 315 -7.41 -20.31 -3.69
N LEU A 316 -8.33 -19.44 -4.11
CA LEU A 316 -8.66 -18.22 -3.38
C LEU A 316 -9.38 -18.57 -2.07
N ARG A 317 -8.75 -18.19 -0.95
CA ARG A 317 -9.26 -18.41 0.42
C ARG A 317 -9.79 -17.14 1.04
N MET A 318 -9.25 -15.99 0.65
CA MET A 318 -9.71 -14.69 1.11
C MET A 318 -9.90 -13.74 -0.06
N LEU A 319 -11.07 -13.11 -0.09
CA LEU A 319 -11.41 -12.06 -1.02
C LEU A 319 -11.81 -10.83 -0.22
N GLU A 320 -11.17 -9.71 -0.50
CA GLU A 320 -11.68 -8.40 -0.17
C GLU A 320 -12.17 -7.72 -1.44
N ILE A 321 -13.39 -7.20 -1.43
CA ILE A 321 -13.97 -6.53 -2.59
C ILE A 321 -14.65 -5.24 -2.15
N ASN A 322 -14.30 -4.14 -2.81
CA ASN A 322 -15.00 -2.89 -2.64
C ASN A 322 -16.29 -2.86 -3.47
N LEU A 323 -17.42 -2.52 -2.85
CA LEU A 323 -18.75 -2.48 -3.47
C LEU A 323 -19.44 -1.18 -3.08
N THR A 324 -19.39 -0.16 -3.92
CA THR A 324 -19.94 1.18 -3.57
C THR A 324 -20.94 1.73 -4.58
N ASP A 325 -21.00 1.16 -5.78
CA ASP A 325 -21.85 1.59 -6.88
C ASP A 325 -22.69 0.43 -7.44
N GLU A 326 -23.67 0.77 -8.29
CA GLU A 326 -24.60 -0.21 -8.87
C GLU A 326 -23.84 -1.28 -9.67
N THR A 327 -22.86 -0.86 -10.47
CA THR A 327 -22.10 -1.79 -11.32
C THR A 327 -21.26 -2.77 -10.50
N GLY A 328 -20.66 -2.34 -9.38
CA GLY A 328 -19.98 -3.24 -8.44
C GLY A 328 -20.91 -4.31 -7.88
N TRP A 329 -22.13 -3.93 -7.46
CA TRP A 329 -23.11 -4.91 -6.98
C TRP A 329 -23.53 -5.90 -8.05
N THR A 330 -23.68 -5.50 -9.31
CA THR A 330 -24.03 -6.45 -10.39
C THR A 330 -22.96 -7.53 -10.60
N CYS A 331 -21.69 -7.25 -10.32
CA CYS A 331 -20.60 -8.22 -10.49
C CYS A 331 -20.42 -9.17 -9.31
N PHE A 332 -20.87 -8.79 -8.11
CA PHE A 332 -20.59 -9.52 -6.88
C PHE A 332 -21.08 -10.99 -6.90
N PRO A 333 -22.27 -11.37 -7.42
CA PRO A 333 -22.65 -12.78 -7.49
C PRO A 333 -21.74 -13.59 -8.42
N ARG A 334 -21.26 -12.98 -9.51
CA ARG A 334 -20.33 -13.60 -10.46
C ARG A 334 -18.96 -13.84 -9.84
N VAL A 335 -18.49 -12.90 -9.01
CA VAL A 335 -17.25 -13.05 -8.23
C VAL A 335 -17.36 -14.24 -7.27
N LEU A 336 -18.47 -14.36 -6.52
CA LEU A 336 -18.68 -15.48 -5.59
C LEU A 336 -18.69 -16.83 -6.31
N HIS A 337 -19.37 -16.94 -7.45
CA HIS A 337 -19.35 -18.16 -8.27
C HIS A 337 -17.96 -18.50 -8.80
N SER A 338 -17.11 -17.50 -8.99
CA SER A 338 -15.74 -17.69 -9.48
C SER A 338 -14.77 -18.16 -8.40
N ALA A 339 -15.15 -18.11 -7.11
CA ALA A 339 -14.29 -18.42 -5.97
C ALA A 339 -14.87 -19.55 -5.09
N PRO A 340 -14.92 -20.82 -5.57
CA PRO A 340 -15.65 -21.90 -4.91
C PRO A 340 -15.10 -22.29 -3.53
N ASN A 341 -13.82 -22.07 -3.27
CA ASN A 341 -13.13 -22.46 -2.03
C ASN A 341 -12.91 -21.28 -1.05
N LEU A 342 -13.65 -20.18 -1.26
CA LEU A 342 -13.53 -18.97 -0.45
C LEU A 342 -13.92 -19.23 1.01
N LYS A 343 -13.06 -18.82 1.95
CA LYS A 343 -13.27 -18.97 3.40
C LYS A 343 -13.53 -17.67 4.12
N VAL A 344 -12.94 -16.59 3.64
CA VAL A 344 -13.06 -15.26 4.22
C VAL A 344 -13.48 -14.29 3.14
N LEU A 345 -14.61 -13.62 3.34
CA LEU A 345 -15.08 -12.54 2.50
C LEU A 345 -15.02 -11.24 3.29
N ILE A 346 -14.36 -10.22 2.75
CA ILE A 346 -14.41 -8.86 3.26
C ILE A 346 -15.13 -7.99 2.22
N VAL A 347 -16.26 -7.41 2.60
CA VAL A 347 -16.98 -6.43 1.80
C VAL A 347 -16.58 -5.05 2.30
N ASP A 348 -15.97 -4.25 1.42
CA ASP A 348 -15.57 -2.88 1.72
C ASP A 348 -16.55 -1.88 1.11
N LEU A 349 -17.33 -1.20 1.95
CA LEU A 349 -18.33 -0.21 1.55
C LEU A 349 -17.76 1.23 1.65
N THR A 350 -16.43 1.37 1.70
CA THR A 350 -15.76 2.67 1.73
C THR A 350 -15.93 3.42 0.42
N THR A 351 -16.74 4.48 0.43
CA THR A 351 -16.86 5.43 -0.68
C THR A 351 -15.66 6.39 -0.73
N MET A 352 -15.15 6.67 -1.93
CA MET A 352 -13.94 7.48 -2.13
C MET A 352 -14.16 8.99 -2.01
N ASN A 353 -15.34 9.54 -2.32
CA ASN A 353 -15.55 11.02 -2.31
C ASN A 353 -17.02 11.47 -2.42
N TRP A 354 -18.01 10.64 -2.09
CA TRP A 354 -19.42 11.08 -2.11
C TRP A 354 -19.85 11.37 -0.69
N ASP A 355 -20.45 12.54 -0.47
CA ASP A 355 -21.28 12.73 0.72
C ASP A 355 -22.28 11.56 0.75
N LEU A 356 -22.37 10.85 1.87
CA LEU A 356 -23.24 9.66 1.96
C LEU A 356 -24.69 9.98 1.58
N ASP A 357 -25.08 11.25 1.76
CA ASP A 357 -26.40 11.78 1.42
C ASP A 357 -26.64 11.91 -0.11
N GLU A 358 -25.59 11.82 -0.94
CA GLU A 358 -25.63 11.93 -2.40
C GLU A 358 -25.37 10.61 -3.13
N ARG A 359 -25.29 9.47 -2.42
CA ARG A 359 -25.12 8.15 -3.05
C ARG A 359 -26.35 7.82 -3.90
N GLU A 360 -26.14 7.53 -5.19
CA GLU A 360 -27.21 7.04 -6.06
C GLU A 360 -27.78 5.71 -5.54
N PRO A 361 -29.11 5.53 -5.52
CA PRO A 361 -29.73 4.27 -5.12
C PRO A 361 -29.21 3.11 -5.98
N CYS A 362 -28.57 2.14 -5.34
CA CYS A 362 -28.08 0.94 -6.00
C CYS A 362 -29.11 -0.18 -5.86
N MET A 363 -29.15 -1.09 -6.83
CA MET A 363 -29.99 -2.29 -6.77
C MET A 363 -29.12 -3.53 -6.60
N TRP A 364 -29.40 -4.31 -5.56
CA TRP A 364 -28.86 -5.66 -5.41
C TRP A 364 -29.80 -6.68 -6.02
N THR A 365 -29.26 -7.63 -6.80
CA THR A 365 -30.02 -8.78 -7.30
C THR A 365 -29.35 -10.08 -6.85
N PRO A 366 -30.07 -10.99 -6.17
CA PRO A 366 -29.49 -12.27 -5.75
C PRO A 366 -29.19 -13.15 -6.98
N PRO A 367 -28.17 -14.02 -6.93
CA PRO A 367 -27.88 -14.94 -8.02
C PRO A 367 -28.98 -15.99 -8.20
N ASP A 368 -29.14 -16.46 -9.44
CA ASP A 368 -30.08 -17.53 -9.79
C ASP A 368 -29.84 -18.85 -9.03
N SER A 369 -28.60 -19.07 -8.58
CA SER A 369 -28.20 -20.25 -7.82
C SER A 369 -27.22 -19.86 -6.72
N VAL A 370 -27.29 -20.56 -5.58
CA VAL A 370 -26.39 -20.27 -4.46
C VAL A 370 -24.94 -20.65 -4.82
N PRO A 371 -23.97 -19.72 -4.71
CA PRO A 371 -22.56 -20.03 -4.94
C PRO A 371 -22.05 -21.14 -4.00
N ILE A 372 -21.25 -22.05 -4.55
CA ILE A 372 -20.68 -23.21 -3.82
C ILE A 372 -19.91 -22.76 -2.57
N CYS A 373 -19.21 -21.62 -2.64
CA CYS A 373 -18.47 -21.10 -1.49
C CYS A 373 -19.36 -20.80 -0.28
N LEU A 374 -20.59 -20.32 -0.48
CA LEU A 374 -21.54 -20.09 0.62
C LEU A 374 -21.97 -21.42 1.24
N LEU A 375 -22.20 -22.43 0.40
CA LEU A 375 -22.69 -23.74 0.87
C LEU A 375 -21.63 -24.52 1.65
N GLU A 376 -20.35 -24.45 1.26
CA GLU A 376 -19.36 -25.42 1.73
C GLU A 376 -18.18 -24.80 2.50
N ASN A 377 -17.82 -23.54 2.24
CA ASN A 377 -16.47 -23.05 2.60
C ASN A 377 -16.44 -21.72 3.35
N LEU A 378 -17.42 -20.84 3.20
CA LEU A 378 -17.36 -19.48 3.74
C LEU A 378 -17.59 -19.45 5.25
N GLN A 379 -16.53 -19.12 6.00
CA GLN A 379 -16.49 -19.17 7.47
C GLN A 379 -16.60 -17.78 8.11
N ILE A 380 -16.03 -16.75 7.48
CA ILE A 380 -15.96 -15.40 8.04
C ILE A 380 -16.41 -14.40 6.99
N ILE A 381 -17.33 -13.52 7.39
CA ILE A 381 -17.67 -12.30 6.64
C ILE A 381 -17.24 -11.09 7.47
N GLY A 382 -16.51 -10.16 6.86
CA GLY A 382 -16.23 -8.85 7.43
C GLY A 382 -16.85 -7.76 6.55
N VAL A 383 -17.55 -6.81 7.13
CA VAL A 383 -18.20 -5.71 6.41
C VAL A 383 -17.62 -4.40 6.93
N LYS A 384 -16.86 -3.69 6.09
CA LYS A 384 -16.28 -2.39 6.43
C LYS A 384 -17.23 -1.27 6.05
N ARG A 385 -17.39 -0.28 6.93
CA ARG A 385 -18.18 0.95 6.72
C ARG A 385 -19.63 0.71 6.30
N TYR A 386 -20.32 -0.21 6.97
CA TYR A 386 -21.74 -0.52 6.73
C TYR A 386 -22.65 0.66 7.07
N VAL A 387 -23.42 1.16 6.10
CA VAL A 387 -24.34 2.28 6.29
C VAL A 387 -25.76 1.79 6.55
N GLY A 388 -26.15 0.67 5.93
CA GLY A 388 -27.49 0.10 6.00
C GLY A 388 -28.41 0.56 4.88
N PHE A 389 -27.86 0.84 3.70
CA PHE A 389 -28.70 1.02 2.51
C PHE A 389 -29.37 -0.31 2.10
N ASP A 390 -30.49 -0.24 1.39
CA ASP A 390 -31.28 -1.42 1.03
C ASP A 390 -30.43 -2.46 0.27
N ASP A 391 -29.60 -2.04 -0.68
CA ASP A 391 -28.70 -2.92 -1.43
C ASP A 391 -27.70 -3.64 -0.52
N GLU A 392 -27.10 -2.91 0.42
CA GLU A 392 -26.18 -3.48 1.42
C GLU A 392 -26.90 -4.49 2.31
N PHE A 393 -28.07 -4.12 2.84
CA PHE A 393 -28.86 -4.96 3.72
C PHE A 393 -29.28 -6.27 3.04
N HIS A 394 -29.91 -6.20 1.86
CA HIS A 394 -30.38 -7.40 1.16
C HIS A 394 -29.24 -8.30 0.70
N ALA A 395 -28.06 -7.74 0.37
CA ALA A 395 -26.88 -8.54 0.09
C ALA A 395 -26.38 -9.30 1.32
N LEU A 396 -26.31 -8.64 2.47
CA LEU A 396 -25.89 -9.28 3.73
C LEU A 396 -26.93 -10.28 4.25
N GLU A 397 -28.22 -9.99 4.12
CA GLU A 397 -29.31 -10.92 4.43
C GLU A 397 -29.17 -12.20 3.59
N TYR A 398 -29.00 -12.06 2.27
CA TYR A 398 -28.76 -13.20 1.39
C TYR A 398 -27.54 -14.03 1.83
N LEU A 399 -26.42 -13.39 2.21
CA LEU A 399 -25.24 -14.11 2.69
C LEU A 399 -25.51 -14.87 4.00
N LEU A 400 -26.22 -14.26 4.96
CA LEU A 400 -26.60 -14.90 6.23
C LEU A 400 -27.51 -16.11 6.02
N GLU A 401 -28.46 -15.99 5.09
CA GLU A 401 -29.43 -17.04 4.78
C GLU A 401 -28.81 -18.24 4.05
N ASN A 402 -27.73 -18.03 3.31
CA ASN A 402 -27.19 -19.05 2.40
C ASN A 402 -25.83 -19.62 2.82
N ALA A 403 -25.07 -18.92 3.67
CA ALA A 403 -23.74 -19.37 4.09
C ALA A 403 -23.80 -20.47 5.17
N GLN A 404 -23.83 -21.74 4.78
CA GLN A 404 -24.15 -22.89 5.65
C GLN A 404 -23.11 -23.19 6.73
N VAL A 405 -21.86 -22.79 6.52
CA VAL A 405 -20.74 -23.04 7.44
C VAL A 405 -20.20 -21.75 8.08
N LEU A 406 -20.98 -20.68 8.01
CA LEU A 406 -20.59 -19.37 8.54
C LEU A 406 -20.44 -19.41 10.06
N GLU A 407 -19.24 -19.07 10.54
CA GLU A 407 -18.92 -19.04 11.96
C GLU A 407 -19.24 -17.66 12.54
N ARG A 408 -18.86 -16.60 11.83
CA ARG A 408 -19.06 -15.22 12.28
C ARG A 408 -19.19 -14.21 11.13
N MET A 409 -19.98 -13.18 11.39
CA MET A 409 -20.08 -11.96 10.60
C MET A 409 -19.66 -10.78 11.45
N MET A 410 -18.68 -10.01 10.99
CA MET A 410 -18.13 -8.84 11.66
C MET A 410 -18.56 -7.60 10.91
N ILE A 411 -19.14 -6.61 11.59
CA ILE A 411 -19.68 -5.41 10.96
C ILE A 411 -19.03 -4.18 11.59
N ASP A 412 -18.51 -3.29 10.75
CA ASP A 412 -18.00 -1.97 11.09
C ASP A 412 -19.02 -0.91 10.62
N PRO A 413 -19.94 -0.46 11.49
CA PRO A 413 -21.01 0.45 11.12
C PRO A 413 -20.52 1.89 10.94
N TYR A 414 -21.01 2.56 9.90
CA TYR A 414 -20.68 3.93 9.54
C TYR A 414 -21.94 4.73 9.08
N PRO A 415 -22.39 5.76 9.83
CA PRO A 415 -21.87 6.19 11.12
C PRO A 415 -22.14 5.13 12.22
N PRO A 416 -21.50 5.22 13.40
CA PRO A 416 -21.59 4.21 14.48
C PRO A 416 -22.97 4.04 15.15
N LYS A 417 -24.08 4.39 14.48
CA LYS A 417 -25.45 4.40 15.02
C LYS A 417 -26.06 3.00 15.12
N GLU A 418 -27.14 2.90 15.89
CA GLU A 418 -27.90 1.69 16.26
C GLU A 418 -28.67 1.00 15.11
N SER A 419 -28.54 1.46 13.87
CA SER A 419 -29.30 0.98 12.70
C SER A 419 -28.89 -0.41 12.17
N VAL A 420 -28.32 -1.27 13.03
CA VAL A 420 -27.84 -2.60 12.65
C VAL A 420 -28.57 -3.73 13.36
N ASN A 421 -29.61 -3.39 14.13
CA ASN A 421 -30.45 -4.38 14.79
C ASN A 421 -31.24 -5.24 13.80
N GLU A 422 -31.50 -4.75 12.59
CA GLU A 422 -32.26 -5.49 11.57
C GLU A 422 -31.49 -6.74 11.11
N LEU A 423 -30.18 -6.65 10.91
CA LEU A 423 -29.34 -7.81 10.56
C LEU A 423 -29.28 -8.87 11.66
N LEU A 424 -29.49 -8.48 12.93
CA LEU A 424 -29.58 -9.45 14.03
C LEU A 424 -30.84 -10.30 13.95
N MET A 425 -31.90 -9.79 13.31
CA MET A 425 -33.21 -10.44 13.16
C MET A 425 -33.28 -11.35 11.93
N CYS A 426 -32.37 -11.20 10.97
CA CYS A 426 -32.33 -12.03 9.77
C CYS A 426 -32.11 -13.52 10.12
N PRO A 427 -32.78 -14.44 9.42
CA PRO A 427 -32.53 -15.86 9.58
C PRO A 427 -31.11 -16.20 9.13
N ARG A 428 -30.49 -17.14 9.85
CA ARG A 428 -29.11 -17.58 9.62
C ARG A 428 -29.15 -19.03 9.19
N ALA A 429 -28.52 -19.37 8.06
CA ALA A 429 -28.40 -20.76 7.63
C ALA A 429 -27.80 -21.64 8.75
N PRO A 430 -26.68 -21.24 9.36
CA PRO A 430 -26.24 -21.78 10.63
C PRO A 430 -26.86 -20.95 11.76
N GLY A 431 -27.77 -21.55 12.54
CA GLY A 431 -28.34 -20.91 13.73
C GLY A 431 -27.30 -20.53 14.80
N THR A 432 -26.05 -20.96 14.65
CA THR A 432 -24.91 -20.68 15.54
C THR A 432 -24.01 -19.52 15.08
N CYS A 433 -24.22 -18.94 13.89
CA CYS A 433 -23.39 -17.83 13.40
C CYS A 433 -23.48 -16.63 14.35
N ASN A 434 -22.33 -16.09 14.77
CA ASN A 434 -22.27 -14.88 15.59
C ASN A 434 -22.17 -13.62 14.73
N VAL A 435 -23.02 -12.62 14.98
CA VAL A 435 -22.94 -11.31 14.33
C VAL A 435 -22.38 -10.32 15.34
N GLU A 436 -21.23 -9.73 15.03
CA GLU A 436 -20.41 -8.94 15.94
C GLU A 436 -20.14 -7.54 15.37
N PHE A 437 -20.16 -6.52 16.23
CA PHE A 437 -19.92 -5.13 15.84
C PHE A 437 -18.58 -4.64 16.33
N TYR A 438 -17.84 -3.97 15.45
CA TYR A 438 -16.50 -3.44 15.71
C TYR A 438 -16.41 -2.00 15.21
N LYS A 439 -15.47 -1.21 15.72
CA LYS A 439 -15.21 0.14 15.20
C LYS A 439 -14.38 0.14 13.92
N LYS A 440 -13.65 -0.95 13.70
CA LYS A 440 -12.81 -1.15 12.53
C LYS A 440 -12.44 -2.62 12.39
N ILE A 441 -12.47 -3.13 11.17
CA ILE A 441 -12.08 -4.51 10.85
C ILE A 441 -10.73 -4.53 10.16
N PHE A 442 -9.89 -5.48 10.57
CA PHE A 442 -8.55 -5.72 10.04
C PHE A 442 -8.35 -7.19 9.72
N PHE A 443 -7.38 -7.47 8.86
CA PHE A 443 -6.93 -8.82 8.60
C PHE A 443 -5.41 -8.88 8.44
N LYS A 444 -4.88 -10.09 8.58
CA LYS A 444 -3.48 -10.45 8.35
C LYS A 444 -3.44 -11.81 7.69
N THR A 445 -2.49 -11.99 6.78
CA THR A 445 -2.42 -13.18 5.92
C THR A 445 -1.32 -14.17 6.32
N SER A 446 -0.46 -13.85 7.29
CA SER A 446 0.70 -14.67 7.67
C SER A 446 0.78 -14.99 9.17
N PRO A 447 0.94 -16.27 9.60
CA PRO A 447 1.05 -17.52 8.81
C PRO A 447 -0.30 -18.22 8.50
N LYS A 448 -1.41 -17.68 9.02
CA LYS A 448 -2.79 -18.05 8.68
C LYS A 448 -3.57 -16.75 8.47
N ILE A 449 -4.66 -16.83 7.70
CA ILE A 449 -5.58 -15.70 7.54
C ILE A 449 -6.29 -15.49 8.88
N THR A 450 -6.10 -14.33 9.48
CA THR A 450 -6.76 -13.91 10.71
C THR A 450 -7.48 -12.60 10.45
N VAL A 451 -8.76 -12.53 10.85
CA VAL A 451 -9.57 -11.32 10.81
C VAL A 451 -9.89 -10.92 12.26
N TRP A 452 -9.82 -9.65 12.60
CA TRP A 452 -10.17 -9.15 13.93
C TRP A 452 -10.69 -7.73 13.85
N GLY A 453 -11.45 -7.32 14.86
CA GLY A 453 -11.93 -5.95 14.97
C GLY A 453 -11.45 -5.30 16.26
N ILE A 454 -11.54 -3.97 16.32
CA ILE A 454 -11.17 -3.13 17.48
C ILE A 454 -12.41 -2.38 17.98
#